data_AF-A0A928RMG5-F1
#
_entry.id   AF-A0A928RMG5-F1
#
_cell.length_a   1.000
_cell.length_b   1.000
_cell.length_c   1.000
_cell.angle_alpha   90.00
_cell.angle_beta   90.00
_cell.angle_gamma   90.00
#
_symmetry.space_group_name_H-M   'P 1'
#
loop_
_entity.id
_entity.type
_entity.pdbx_description
1 polymer ?
#
loop_
_entity_poly.entity_id
_entity_poly.type
_entity_poly.pdbx_seq_one_letter_code
_entity_poly.pdbx_strand_id
1 'polypeptide(L)'
;MNNQKEDKFKTRLIPVYDSSATVHIPFGVDENNCIGIRFKIDSKSVLKSLTAHCPSYGDNIGTLPMNFYKWDESYEKTVSSAPIYTVAPVDFPDSAFVNEDVSAGNISDGEYLFLAKDGKDGVGFWCNAPYADGSTVKDEFGFTIYTNGAEGGEIVPKIIFEIESECDEKVYPESEYSGADYIRAGWMIKAIPSYDYGKLSENVYNCGQGIFVPDDFDASDDSEMICISETNIKEYKNYIRKLSENGYVNEMHNEISSNVYDMYFDGKNRVYCYYTEEYNEVRVILDKTSQSISKFNYSYDKKSGETT
;
A
#
# COMPACT_ATOMS: atom_id res chain seq x y z
N MET A 1 1.95 0.29 -40.40
CA MET A 1 1.92 -0.82 -39.44
C MET A 1 3.12 -0.63 -38.51
N ASN A 2 2.92 0.10 -37.42
CA ASN A 2 3.90 0.20 -36.34
C ASN A 2 3.41 -0.73 -35.23
N ASN A 3 4.01 -1.91 -35.11
CA ASN A 3 3.84 -2.77 -33.95
C ASN A 3 4.63 -2.14 -32.81
N GLN A 4 3.96 -1.35 -31.95
CA GLN A 4 4.49 -1.10 -30.62
C GLN A 4 4.34 -2.41 -29.84
N LYS A 5 5.47 -2.96 -29.37
CA LYS A 5 5.46 -4.03 -28.37
C LYS A 5 4.80 -3.46 -27.12
N GLU A 6 3.62 -3.94 -26.78
CA GLU A 6 3.00 -3.64 -25.48
C GLU A 6 3.88 -4.23 -24.37
N ASP A 7 4.10 -3.44 -23.32
CA ASP A 7 4.97 -3.80 -22.20
C ASP A 7 4.38 -5.01 -21.45
N LYS A 8 5.10 -6.13 -21.45
CA LYS A 8 4.73 -7.40 -20.79
C LYS A 8 4.79 -7.34 -19.25
N PHE A 9 5.03 -6.17 -18.68
CA PHE A 9 5.37 -6.01 -17.29
C PHE A 9 4.53 -4.90 -16.67
N LYS A 10 4.06 -5.10 -15.43
CA LYS A 10 3.38 -4.07 -14.63
C LYS A 10 4.17 -3.77 -13.37
N THR A 11 4.29 -2.49 -13.06
CA THR A 11 4.93 -2.00 -11.83
C THR A 11 3.91 -1.81 -10.71
N ARG A 12 4.28 -2.20 -9.50
CA ARG A 12 3.48 -2.07 -8.26
C ARG A 12 4.33 -1.44 -7.16
N LEU A 13 3.74 -0.51 -6.42
CA LEU A 13 4.34 0.09 -5.23
C LEU A 13 3.74 -0.57 -3.98
N ILE A 14 4.59 -1.15 -3.14
CA ILE A 14 4.19 -1.86 -1.93
C ILE A 14 4.74 -1.09 -0.72
N PRO A 15 3.91 -0.31 -0.02
CA PRO A 15 4.32 0.32 1.23
C PRO A 15 4.47 -0.76 2.32
N VAL A 16 5.52 -0.64 3.13
CA VAL A 16 5.79 -1.49 4.30
C VAL A 16 5.24 -0.87 5.58
N TYR A 17 4.53 0.26 5.47
CA TYR A 17 4.04 1.05 6.60
C TYR A 17 2.59 1.47 6.37
N ASP A 18 1.86 1.68 7.47
CA ASP A 18 0.54 2.30 7.46
C ASP A 18 0.68 3.82 7.24
N SER A 19 0.15 4.31 6.12
CA SER A 19 0.16 5.73 5.77
C SER A 19 -0.77 6.59 6.63
N SER A 20 -1.72 5.97 7.33
CA SER A 20 -2.65 6.66 8.23
C SER A 20 -2.08 6.90 9.63
N ALA A 21 -0.96 6.25 9.97
CA ALA A 21 -0.30 6.44 11.26
C ALA A 21 0.07 7.91 11.47
N THR A 22 -0.30 8.45 12.63
CA THR A 22 -0.12 9.88 12.95
C THR A 22 1.14 10.16 13.77
N VAL A 23 1.79 9.12 14.29
CA VAL A 23 3.01 9.22 15.10
C VAL A 23 4.18 8.67 14.32
N HIS A 24 5.20 9.51 14.15
CA HIS A 24 6.44 9.14 13.48
C HIS A 24 7.63 9.41 14.37
N ILE A 25 8.55 8.46 14.44
CA ILE A 25 9.76 8.54 15.24
C ILE A 25 10.98 8.24 14.37
N PRO A 26 12.08 9.00 14.51
CA PRO A 26 13.31 8.69 13.81
C PRO A 26 14.01 7.53 14.52
N PHE A 27 14.42 6.51 13.76
CA PHE A 27 15.24 5.42 14.25
C PHE A 27 16.63 5.52 13.62
N GLY A 28 17.63 5.78 14.47
CA GLY A 28 19.03 5.84 14.04
C GLY A 28 19.57 4.46 13.72
N VAL A 29 20.32 4.35 12.63
CA VAL A 29 20.99 3.12 12.21
C VAL A 29 22.49 3.33 12.35
N ASP A 30 23.15 2.44 13.09
CA ASP A 30 24.56 2.49 13.41
C ASP A 30 25.14 1.07 13.58
N GLU A 31 26.30 0.92 14.23
CA GLU A 31 26.93 -0.38 14.48
C GLU A 31 26.18 -1.26 15.50
N ASN A 32 25.34 -0.64 16.35
CA ASN A 32 24.57 -1.29 17.40
C ASN A 32 23.07 -1.37 17.06
N ASN A 33 22.58 -0.46 16.22
CA ASN A 33 21.19 -0.32 15.85
C ASN A 33 20.95 -0.68 14.38
N CYS A 34 20.06 -1.64 14.12
CA CYS A 34 19.70 -2.06 12.77
C CYS A 34 18.19 -2.28 12.62
N ILE A 35 17.72 -2.15 11.39
CA ILE A 35 16.32 -2.39 11.03
C ILE A 35 16.25 -3.23 9.77
N GLY A 36 15.38 -4.24 9.78
CA GLY A 36 15.24 -5.19 8.69
C GLY A 36 13.80 -5.59 8.42
N ILE A 37 13.58 -6.06 7.20
CA ILE A 37 12.29 -6.51 6.69
C ILE A 37 12.53 -7.83 5.97
N ARG A 38 11.90 -8.91 6.44
CA ARG A 38 11.81 -10.15 5.68
C ARG A 38 10.56 -10.12 4.81
N PHE A 39 10.74 -10.44 3.54
CA PHE A 39 9.69 -10.40 2.52
C PHE A 39 9.88 -11.52 1.48
N LYS A 40 8.83 -11.76 0.70
CA LYS A 40 8.82 -12.75 -0.37
C LYS A 40 8.53 -12.08 -1.71
N ILE A 41 9.25 -12.49 -2.74
CA ILE A 41 9.00 -12.16 -4.15
C ILE A 41 8.54 -13.43 -4.85
N ASP A 42 7.48 -13.34 -5.65
CA ASP A 42 6.96 -14.47 -6.41
C ASP A 42 7.73 -14.71 -7.72
N SER A 43 7.51 -15.87 -8.34
CA SER A 43 8.23 -16.33 -9.54
C SER A 43 8.08 -15.47 -10.80
N LYS A 44 7.11 -14.55 -10.81
CA LYS A 44 6.84 -13.64 -11.94
C LYS A 44 7.26 -12.21 -11.64
N SER A 45 7.82 -11.96 -10.46
CA SER A 45 8.09 -10.62 -9.97
C SER A 45 9.58 -10.39 -9.76
N VAL A 46 10.00 -9.14 -9.94
CA VAL A 46 11.36 -8.66 -9.70
C VAL A 46 11.29 -7.34 -8.95
N LEU A 47 12.08 -7.20 -7.89
CA LEU A 47 12.23 -5.94 -7.18
C LEU A 47 13.09 -4.97 -8.02
N LYS A 48 12.56 -3.78 -8.29
CA LYS A 48 13.19 -2.76 -9.13
C LYS A 48 13.78 -1.63 -8.33
N SER A 49 13.03 -1.09 -7.39
CA SER A 49 13.48 0.04 -6.59
C SER A 49 13.02 -0.06 -5.14
N LEU A 50 13.70 0.68 -4.30
CA LEU A 50 13.37 0.92 -2.90
C LEU A 50 13.27 2.43 -2.70
N THR A 51 12.16 2.90 -2.13
CA THR A 51 12.06 4.26 -1.61
C THR A 51 11.97 4.23 -0.10
N ALA A 52 12.81 4.99 0.60
CA ALA A 52 12.85 5.06 2.05
C ALA A 52 12.77 6.52 2.54
N HIS A 53 12.00 6.79 3.59
CA HIS A 53 12.00 8.10 4.25
C HIS A 53 13.08 8.15 5.34
N CYS A 54 14.11 8.97 5.14
CA CYS A 54 15.33 8.92 5.94
C CYS A 54 15.64 10.26 6.65
N PRO A 55 15.82 10.28 7.97
CA PRO A 55 16.48 11.37 8.67
C PRO A 55 18.00 11.31 8.49
N SER A 56 18.62 12.50 8.47
CA SER A 56 20.07 12.72 8.60
C SER A 56 20.37 13.69 9.77
N TYR A 57 19.42 13.84 10.70
CA TYR A 57 19.54 14.64 11.93
C TYR A 57 20.05 16.09 11.74
N GLY A 58 19.77 16.66 10.56
CA GLY A 58 19.93 18.09 10.25
C GLY A 58 21.25 18.51 9.61
N ASP A 59 22.23 17.64 9.41
CA ASP A 59 23.52 18.02 8.80
C ASP A 59 23.70 17.57 7.33
N ASN A 60 22.82 16.68 6.85
CA ASN A 60 22.83 16.08 5.52
C ASN A 60 24.11 15.27 5.22
N ILE A 61 24.77 14.75 6.26
CA ILE A 61 26.00 13.97 6.15
C ILE A 61 25.73 12.54 6.59
N GLY A 62 26.35 11.60 5.88
CA GLY A 62 26.42 10.22 6.35
C GLY A 62 26.16 9.20 5.27
N THR A 63 26.20 7.93 5.67
CA THR A 63 26.02 6.80 4.76
C THR A 63 25.13 5.77 5.41
N LEU A 64 24.10 5.32 4.68
CA LEU A 64 23.13 4.34 5.17
C LEU A 64 23.18 3.04 4.36
N PRO A 65 24.04 2.07 4.70
CA PRO A 65 24.07 0.80 3.98
C PRO A 65 22.75 0.04 4.12
N MET A 66 22.14 -0.30 2.99
CA MET A 66 20.91 -1.05 2.85
C MET A 66 21.22 -2.35 2.09
N ASN A 67 21.16 -3.46 2.82
CA ASN A 67 21.67 -4.74 2.37
C ASN A 67 20.51 -5.70 2.09
N PHE A 68 20.60 -6.44 1.00
CA PHE A 68 19.65 -7.50 0.66
C PHE A 68 20.35 -8.85 0.81
N TYR A 69 19.72 -9.76 1.54
CA TYR A 69 20.17 -11.12 1.74
C TYR A 69 19.10 -12.08 1.23
N LYS A 70 19.52 -13.23 0.70
CA LYS A 70 18.61 -14.35 0.51
C LYS A 70 18.35 -14.98 1.88
N TRP A 71 17.09 -15.20 2.22
CA TRP A 71 16.72 -15.78 3.51
C TRP A 71 17.26 -17.22 3.64
N ASP A 72 17.84 -17.51 4.80
CA ASP A 72 18.41 -18.81 5.14
C ASP A 72 17.97 -19.24 6.55
N GLU A 73 16.75 -19.78 6.66
CA GLU A 73 16.12 -20.37 7.86
C GLU A 73 15.93 -19.46 9.10
N SER A 74 16.92 -18.65 9.48
CA SER A 74 16.89 -17.72 10.60
C SER A 74 17.65 -16.43 10.27
N TYR A 75 17.46 -15.40 11.11
CA TYR A 75 18.16 -14.14 10.97
C TYR A 75 19.69 -14.33 11.03
N GLU A 76 20.18 -15.06 12.03
CA GLU A 76 21.61 -15.26 12.28
C GLU A 76 22.30 -15.96 11.12
N LYS A 77 21.66 -16.99 10.56
CA LYS A 77 22.17 -17.70 9.38
C LYS A 77 22.17 -16.79 8.16
N THR A 78 21.07 -16.08 7.93
CA THR A 78 20.94 -15.13 6.82
C THR A 78 22.05 -14.07 6.83
N VAL A 79 22.30 -13.42 7.96
CA VAL A 79 23.29 -12.33 8.06
C VAL A 79 24.74 -12.84 8.21
N SER A 80 24.95 -14.14 8.42
CA SER A 80 26.29 -14.75 8.40
C SER A 80 26.86 -14.89 6.99
N SER A 81 26.00 -14.80 5.96
CA SER A 81 26.40 -14.77 4.55
C SER A 81 26.67 -13.34 4.08
N ALA A 82 27.35 -13.19 2.94
CA ALA A 82 27.45 -11.89 2.28
C ALA A 82 26.07 -11.46 1.73
N PRO A 83 25.75 -10.15 1.71
CA PRO A 83 24.57 -9.67 1.03
C PRO A 83 24.66 -9.95 -0.48
N ILE A 84 23.53 -10.27 -1.09
CA ILE A 84 23.42 -10.48 -2.54
C ILE A 84 23.44 -9.15 -3.30
N TYR A 85 23.05 -8.06 -2.64
CA TYR A 85 23.10 -6.72 -3.18
C TYR A 85 23.11 -5.69 -2.05
N THR A 86 23.79 -4.56 -2.25
CA THR A 86 23.84 -3.47 -1.28
C THR A 86 23.73 -2.15 -2.04
N VAL A 87 22.87 -1.27 -1.54
CA VAL A 87 22.89 0.16 -1.87
C VAL A 87 23.30 0.96 -0.63
N ALA A 88 23.94 2.09 -0.83
CA ALA A 88 24.44 2.91 0.27
C ALA A 88 24.29 4.38 -0.10
N PRO A 89 23.09 4.97 0.11
CA PRO A 89 22.89 6.39 -0.06
C PRO A 89 23.88 7.18 0.81
N VAL A 90 24.44 8.24 0.24
CA VAL A 90 25.44 9.12 0.87
C VAL A 90 24.95 10.56 0.82
N ASP A 91 25.14 11.29 1.93
CA ASP A 91 24.93 12.74 2.05
C ASP A 91 23.58 13.22 1.46
N PHE A 92 22.50 12.58 1.93
CA PHE A 92 21.13 12.92 1.52
C PHE A 92 20.52 14.00 2.42
N PRO A 93 19.57 14.82 1.91
CA PRO A 93 18.92 15.85 2.72
C PRO A 93 18.14 15.25 3.90
N ASP A 94 18.12 15.96 5.02
CA ASP A 94 17.39 15.54 6.21
C ASP A 94 15.90 15.37 5.91
N SER A 95 15.33 14.28 6.42
CA SER A 95 13.92 13.91 6.26
C SER A 95 13.49 13.78 4.80
N ALA A 96 14.40 13.38 3.90
CA ALA A 96 14.11 13.16 2.49
C ALA A 96 13.65 11.72 2.20
N PHE A 97 12.91 11.57 1.11
CA PHE A 97 12.72 10.27 0.48
C PHE A 97 13.94 9.97 -0.39
N VAL A 98 14.67 8.92 -0.03
CA VAL A 98 15.78 8.37 -0.80
C VAL A 98 15.23 7.26 -1.69
N ASN A 99 15.50 7.33 -2.99
CA ASN A 99 15.06 6.34 -3.97
C ASN A 99 16.28 5.66 -4.57
N GLU A 100 16.37 4.34 -4.41
CA GLU A 100 17.49 3.52 -4.86
C GLU A 100 17.02 2.50 -5.89
N ASP A 101 17.69 2.48 -7.04
CA ASP A 101 17.55 1.43 -8.04
C ASP A 101 18.27 0.17 -7.56
N VAL A 102 17.51 -0.91 -7.36
CA VAL A 102 18.02 -2.21 -6.90
C VAL A 102 17.89 -3.29 -7.97
N SER A 103 17.54 -2.92 -9.20
CA SER A 103 17.33 -3.85 -10.31
C SER A 103 18.57 -4.68 -10.64
N ALA A 104 19.77 -4.11 -10.47
CA ALA A 104 21.04 -4.83 -10.66
C ALA A 104 21.25 -5.97 -9.64
N GLY A 105 20.53 -5.95 -8.52
CA GLY A 105 20.54 -7.01 -7.52
C GLY A 105 19.82 -8.30 -7.97
N ASN A 106 19.03 -8.25 -9.06
CA ASN A 106 18.27 -9.38 -9.59
C ASN A 106 17.42 -10.11 -8.53
N ILE A 107 16.87 -9.34 -7.59
CA ILE A 107 16.04 -9.84 -6.50
C ILE A 107 14.68 -10.25 -7.08
N SER A 108 14.52 -11.55 -7.33
CA SER A 108 13.39 -12.19 -8.01
C SER A 108 12.84 -13.31 -7.14
N ASP A 109 12.25 -14.39 -7.69
CA ASP A 109 11.63 -15.49 -6.93
C ASP A 109 12.41 -15.91 -5.68
N GLY A 110 11.77 -15.82 -4.51
CA GLY A 110 12.36 -16.27 -3.25
C GLY A 110 11.96 -15.44 -2.05
N GLU A 111 12.57 -15.78 -0.92
CA GLU A 111 12.43 -15.07 0.35
C GLU A 111 13.74 -14.36 0.68
N TYR A 112 13.62 -13.12 1.16
CA TYR A 112 14.74 -12.20 1.33
C TYR A 112 14.64 -11.45 2.65
N LEU A 113 15.79 -10.98 3.11
CA LEU A 113 15.91 -10.02 4.20
C LEU A 113 16.53 -8.73 3.64
N PHE A 114 15.78 -7.64 3.68
CA PHE A 114 16.34 -6.30 3.65
C PHE A 114 16.87 -5.96 5.05
N LEU A 115 18.06 -5.39 5.16
CA LEU A 115 18.66 -5.00 6.43
C LEU A 115 19.50 -3.73 6.26
N ALA A 116 19.08 -2.66 6.92
CA ALA A 116 19.90 -1.48 7.10
C ALA A 116 20.69 -1.57 8.41
N LYS A 117 22.01 -1.47 8.31
CA LYS A 117 22.97 -1.62 9.40
C LYS A 117 24.26 -0.88 9.10
N ASP A 118 25.07 -0.63 10.12
CA ASP A 118 26.39 0.01 10.01
C ASP A 118 26.30 1.42 9.39
N GLY A 119 25.22 2.14 9.71
CA GLY A 119 25.05 3.53 9.31
C GLY A 119 26.12 4.43 9.94
N LYS A 120 26.47 5.51 9.24
CA LYS A 120 27.51 6.46 9.66
C LYS A 120 27.01 7.88 9.69
N ASP A 121 27.56 8.63 10.64
CA ASP A 121 27.35 10.08 10.78
C ASP A 121 25.88 10.48 11.02
N GLY A 122 25.11 9.65 11.74
CA GLY A 122 23.77 10.03 12.20
C GLY A 122 22.72 9.95 11.10
N VAL A 123 22.45 8.75 10.61
CA VAL A 123 21.44 8.47 9.59
C VAL A 123 20.43 7.43 10.09
N GLY A 124 19.28 7.31 9.42
CA GLY A 124 18.30 6.30 9.83
C GLY A 124 17.05 6.22 8.96
N PHE A 125 15.96 5.80 9.60
CA PHE A 125 14.62 5.75 8.99
C PHE A 125 13.62 6.53 9.82
N TRP A 126 12.69 7.20 9.14
CA TRP A 126 11.42 7.56 9.75
C TRP A 126 10.57 6.30 9.89
N CYS A 127 10.11 6.03 11.11
CA CYS A 127 9.32 4.86 11.44
C CYS A 127 7.96 5.26 12.02
N ASN A 128 6.97 4.40 11.87
CA ASN A 128 5.75 4.47 12.66
C ASN A 128 6.05 3.96 14.08
N ALA A 129 5.56 4.69 15.09
CA ALA A 129 5.73 4.35 16.50
C ALA A 129 4.86 3.13 16.90
N PRO A 130 5.20 2.42 17.99
CA PRO A 130 4.31 1.43 18.57
C PRO A 130 2.98 2.09 18.97
N TYR A 131 1.90 1.30 19.01
CA TYR A 131 0.62 1.79 19.50
C TYR A 131 0.76 2.21 20.98
N ALA A 132 -0.01 3.22 21.39
CA ALA A 132 0.07 3.81 22.74
C ALA A 132 -0.20 2.82 23.88
N ASP A 133 -0.81 1.67 23.59
CA ASP A 133 -1.07 0.58 24.52
C ASP A 133 0.12 -0.39 24.71
N GLY A 134 1.25 -0.11 24.06
CA GLY A 134 2.45 -0.95 24.10
C GLY A 134 2.37 -2.15 23.17
N SER A 135 1.35 -2.26 22.32
CA SER A 135 1.33 -3.28 21.27
C SER A 135 2.30 -2.90 20.14
N THR A 136 2.98 -3.91 19.62
CA THR A 136 3.84 -3.76 18.45
C THR A 136 3.00 -3.39 17.24
N VAL A 137 3.56 -2.56 16.34
CA VAL A 137 2.91 -2.28 15.07
C VAL A 137 2.74 -3.61 14.34
N LYS A 138 1.50 -4.04 14.14
CA LYS A 138 1.22 -5.23 13.35
C LYS A 138 1.49 -4.89 11.90
N ASP A 139 2.32 -5.69 11.23
CA ASP A 139 2.44 -5.59 9.79
C ASP A 139 1.10 -6.00 9.17
N GLU A 140 0.48 -5.11 8.40
CA GLU A 140 -0.76 -5.44 7.68
C GLU A 140 -0.48 -6.08 6.31
N PHE A 141 0.80 -6.05 5.90
CA PHE A 141 1.25 -6.42 4.56
C PHE A 141 1.89 -7.82 4.50
N GLY A 142 1.99 -8.55 5.61
CA GLY A 142 2.60 -9.88 5.67
C GLY A 142 4.14 -9.86 5.70
N PHE A 143 4.74 -8.76 6.17
CA PHE A 143 6.18 -8.59 6.29
C PHE A 143 6.66 -8.88 7.70
N THR A 144 7.77 -9.58 7.86
CA THR A 144 8.33 -9.78 9.21
C THR A 144 9.39 -8.72 9.50
N ILE A 145 9.16 -7.92 10.53
CA ILE A 145 10.05 -6.81 10.92
C ILE A 145 11.09 -7.27 11.93
N TYR A 146 12.34 -6.88 11.68
CA TYR A 146 13.47 -7.10 12.56
C TYR A 146 14.01 -5.77 13.07
N THR A 147 14.23 -5.67 14.38
CA THR A 147 14.92 -4.53 15.00
C THR A 147 16.04 -5.09 15.86
N ASN A 148 17.26 -4.62 15.67
CA ASN A 148 18.45 -5.07 16.40
C ASN A 148 18.61 -6.61 16.39
N GLY A 149 18.27 -7.23 15.26
CA GLY A 149 18.34 -8.68 15.04
C GLY A 149 17.26 -9.52 15.72
N ALA A 150 16.28 -8.91 16.37
CA ALA A 150 15.14 -9.60 16.94
C ALA A 150 13.88 -9.41 16.08
N GLU A 151 13.12 -10.49 15.89
CA GLU A 151 11.80 -10.46 15.27
C GLU A 151 10.79 -9.78 16.19
N GLY A 152 9.86 -9.01 15.62
CA GLY A 152 8.76 -8.38 16.36
C GLY A 152 9.04 -6.94 16.77
N GLY A 153 9.69 -6.17 15.89
CA GLY A 153 10.04 -4.76 16.14
C GLY A 153 8.88 -3.91 16.63
N GLU A 154 9.16 -3.03 17.60
CA GLU A 154 8.21 -2.03 18.12
C GLU A 154 7.91 -0.92 17.10
N ILE A 155 8.65 -0.88 16.00
CA ILE A 155 8.65 0.21 15.02
C ILE A 155 8.64 -0.35 13.59
N VAL A 156 8.00 0.37 12.67
CA VAL A 156 7.91 -0.03 11.26
C VAL A 156 8.52 1.05 10.37
N PRO A 157 9.53 0.74 9.54
CA PRO A 157 10.19 1.73 8.71
C PRO A 157 9.30 2.17 7.55
N LYS A 158 9.35 3.47 7.21
CA LYS A 158 8.65 4.02 6.05
C LYS A 158 9.40 3.69 4.76
N ILE A 159 9.11 2.51 4.23
CA ILE A 159 9.70 1.98 3.00
C ILE A 159 8.59 1.66 2.00
N ILE A 160 8.87 1.89 0.72
CA ILE A 160 8.06 1.47 -0.42
C ILE A 160 8.96 0.62 -1.32
N PHE A 161 8.54 -0.60 -1.61
CA PHE A 161 9.15 -1.44 -2.63
C PHE A 161 8.45 -1.25 -3.97
N GLU A 162 9.22 -1.06 -5.03
CA GLU A 162 8.70 -1.09 -6.40
C GLU A 162 9.01 -2.46 -7.01
N ILE A 163 7.96 -3.21 -7.34
CA ILE A 163 8.06 -4.53 -7.92
C ILE A 163 7.49 -4.50 -9.34
N GLU A 164 8.23 -5.06 -10.28
CA GLU A 164 7.80 -5.27 -11.64
C GLU A 164 7.44 -6.75 -11.83
N SER A 165 6.25 -7.02 -12.37
CA SER A 165 5.73 -8.38 -12.53
C SER A 165 5.39 -8.69 -13.99
N GLU A 166 5.78 -9.87 -14.47
CA GLU A 166 5.36 -10.43 -15.75
C GLU A 166 3.84 -10.60 -15.79
N CYS A 167 3.24 -10.05 -16.84
CA CYS A 167 1.86 -10.32 -17.21
C CYS A 167 1.86 -11.41 -18.28
N ASP A 168 1.14 -12.51 -18.05
CA ASP A 168 1.01 -13.57 -19.04
C ASP A 168 0.38 -12.98 -20.33
N GLU A 169 1.09 -13.09 -21.45
CA GLU A 169 0.64 -12.70 -22.79
C GLU A 169 -0.67 -13.44 -23.13
N LYS A 170 -1.79 -12.75 -23.03
CA LYS A 170 -2.96 -13.08 -23.82
C LYS A 170 -3.40 -11.85 -24.59
N VAL A 171 -3.24 -11.94 -25.91
CA VAL A 171 -3.81 -11.02 -26.89
C VAL A 171 -5.32 -10.99 -26.69
N TYR A 172 -5.84 -9.87 -26.21
CA TYR A 172 -7.26 -9.57 -26.18
C TYR A 172 -7.51 -8.22 -26.84
N PRO A 173 -8.56 -8.12 -27.68
CA PRO A 173 -8.82 -6.91 -28.46
C PRO A 173 -9.24 -5.75 -27.54
N GLU A 174 -8.89 -4.53 -27.94
CA GLU A 174 -9.28 -3.27 -27.30
C GLU A 174 -10.79 -3.22 -27.03
N SER A 175 -11.17 -3.47 -25.78
CA SER A 175 -12.34 -2.88 -25.14
C SER A 175 -12.14 -2.94 -23.62
N GLU A 176 -12.00 -1.75 -23.02
CA GLU A 176 -12.19 -1.37 -21.62
C GLU A 176 -12.20 -2.47 -20.52
N TYR A 177 -11.21 -2.37 -19.62
CA TYR A 177 -11.02 -3.05 -18.32
C TYR A 177 -10.72 -4.57 -18.33
N SER A 178 -9.53 -4.97 -17.82
CA SER A 178 -9.16 -6.37 -17.59
C SER A 178 -8.19 -6.51 -16.39
N GLY A 179 -8.29 -7.46 -15.45
CA GLY A 179 -9.15 -8.65 -15.40
C GLY A 179 -8.58 -9.88 -14.66
N ALA A 180 -7.61 -9.77 -13.74
CA ALA A 180 -7.06 -10.93 -13.02
C ALA A 180 -7.61 -11.10 -11.58
N ASP A 181 -7.82 -10.02 -10.83
CA ASP A 181 -8.20 -10.08 -9.41
C ASP A 181 -9.71 -9.91 -9.16
N TYR A 182 -10.52 -9.94 -10.21
CA TYR A 182 -11.97 -9.71 -10.15
C TYR A 182 -12.79 -11.01 -10.07
N ILE A 183 -12.12 -12.15 -9.88
CA ILE A 183 -12.71 -13.46 -10.13
C ILE A 183 -13.23 -14.07 -8.83
N ARG A 184 -14.44 -13.65 -8.47
CA ARG A 184 -15.36 -14.49 -7.69
C ARG A 184 -16.64 -14.71 -8.49
N ALA A 185 -17.05 -15.97 -8.63
CA ALA A 185 -18.34 -16.29 -9.24
C ALA A 185 -19.47 -15.62 -8.45
N GLY A 186 -20.35 -14.91 -9.15
CA GLY A 186 -21.45 -14.12 -8.54
C GLY A 186 -21.10 -12.69 -8.18
N TRP A 187 -19.83 -12.24 -8.31
CA TRP A 187 -19.48 -10.83 -8.13
C TRP A 187 -20.08 -9.98 -9.25
N MET A 188 -20.81 -8.91 -8.92
CA MET A 188 -21.60 -8.13 -9.87
C MET A 188 -21.04 -6.73 -10.17
N ILE A 189 -20.27 -6.13 -9.25
CA ILE A 189 -19.68 -4.80 -9.47
C ILE A 189 -18.37 -4.94 -10.26
N LYS A 190 -18.47 -4.97 -11.60
CA LYS A 190 -17.34 -5.32 -12.48
C LYS A 190 -16.23 -4.28 -12.57
N ALA A 191 -16.44 -3.07 -12.06
CA ALA A 191 -15.43 -2.01 -12.08
C ALA A 191 -14.42 -2.10 -10.93
N ILE A 192 -14.69 -2.89 -9.88
CA ILE A 192 -13.79 -3.05 -8.70
C ILE A 192 -13.47 -4.53 -8.38
N PRO A 193 -12.31 -4.83 -7.75
CA PRO A 193 -11.91 -6.20 -7.41
C PRO A 193 -12.96 -6.94 -6.57
N SER A 194 -13.03 -8.28 -6.70
CA SER A 194 -14.03 -9.07 -5.98
C SER A 194 -13.68 -9.27 -4.51
N TYR A 195 -14.69 -9.25 -3.64
CA TYR A 195 -14.55 -9.75 -2.27
C TYR A 195 -14.57 -11.28 -2.26
N ASP A 196 -13.50 -11.93 -1.80
CA ASP A 196 -13.31 -13.38 -2.04
C ASP A 196 -14.03 -14.31 -1.04
N TYR A 197 -14.40 -13.81 0.14
CA TYR A 197 -14.91 -14.62 1.26
C TYR A 197 -16.38 -14.35 1.61
N GLY A 198 -16.93 -15.09 2.57
CA GLY A 198 -18.34 -14.97 2.99
C GLY A 198 -19.35 -15.36 1.92
N LYS A 199 -20.58 -14.86 2.01
CA LYS A 199 -21.70 -15.10 1.08
C LYS A 199 -22.15 -13.79 0.43
N LEU A 200 -22.13 -13.74 -0.90
CA LEU A 200 -22.61 -12.58 -1.65
C LEU A 200 -24.13 -12.44 -1.56
N SER A 201 -24.60 -11.20 -1.48
CA SER A 201 -26.00 -10.89 -1.76
C SER A 201 -26.36 -11.27 -3.20
N GLU A 202 -27.59 -11.73 -3.40
CA GLU A 202 -28.11 -12.10 -4.73
C GLU A 202 -28.27 -10.90 -5.66
N ASN A 203 -28.31 -9.69 -5.09
CA ASN A 203 -28.52 -8.43 -5.81
C ASN A 203 -27.40 -7.42 -5.53
N VAL A 204 -27.19 -6.52 -6.50
CA VAL A 204 -26.55 -5.23 -6.29
C VAL A 204 -27.63 -4.22 -5.95
N TYR A 205 -27.37 -3.38 -4.96
CA TYR A 205 -28.25 -2.31 -4.53
C TYR A 205 -27.82 -1.00 -5.19
N ASN A 206 -28.77 -0.28 -5.74
CA ASN A 206 -28.57 1.08 -6.23
C ASN A 206 -28.53 2.03 -5.01
N CYS A 207 -27.44 2.79 -4.87
CA CYS A 207 -27.21 3.75 -3.79
C CYS A 207 -27.48 5.21 -4.21
N GLY A 208 -27.97 5.42 -5.43
CA GLY A 208 -28.36 6.69 -5.98
C GLY A 208 -27.20 7.57 -6.43
N GLN A 209 -27.60 8.74 -6.93
CA GLN A 209 -26.80 9.70 -7.68
C GLN A 209 -25.98 10.69 -6.81
N GLY A 210 -25.92 10.50 -5.49
CA GLY A 210 -25.30 11.45 -4.59
C GLY A 210 -25.98 12.83 -4.58
N ILE A 211 -25.21 13.92 -4.45
CA ILE A 211 -25.71 15.32 -4.32
C ILE A 211 -25.81 16.04 -5.67
N PHE A 212 -25.06 15.63 -6.70
CA PHE A 212 -24.98 16.34 -7.99
C PHE A 212 -25.69 15.55 -9.09
N VAL A 213 -26.69 16.16 -9.72
CA VAL A 213 -27.45 15.58 -10.84
C VAL A 213 -27.26 16.50 -12.05
N PRO A 214 -26.47 16.11 -13.06
CA PRO A 214 -26.38 16.87 -14.30
C PRO A 214 -27.68 16.74 -15.13
N ASP A 215 -27.93 17.70 -16.02
CA ASP A 215 -29.16 17.76 -16.82
C ASP A 215 -29.30 16.57 -17.81
N ASP A 216 -28.23 15.83 -18.06
CA ASP A 216 -28.13 14.65 -18.94
C ASP A 216 -27.92 13.33 -18.18
N PHE A 217 -28.29 13.29 -16.89
CA PHE A 217 -28.12 12.13 -16.00
C PHE A 217 -28.74 10.82 -16.52
N ASP A 218 -27.94 9.74 -16.51
CA ASP A 218 -28.38 8.36 -16.74
C ASP A 218 -28.27 7.56 -15.42
N ALA A 219 -29.25 6.71 -15.13
CA ALA A 219 -29.24 5.84 -13.96
C ALA A 219 -28.05 4.86 -13.94
N SER A 220 -27.32 4.68 -15.06
CA SER A 220 -26.04 3.98 -15.07
C SER A 220 -24.94 4.64 -14.23
N ASP A 221 -25.09 5.94 -13.96
CA ASP A 221 -24.15 6.74 -13.16
C ASP A 221 -24.39 6.62 -11.65
N ASP A 222 -25.44 5.90 -11.24
CA ASP A 222 -25.71 5.64 -9.83
C ASP A 222 -24.59 4.80 -9.18
N SER A 223 -24.29 5.14 -7.93
CA SER A 223 -23.40 4.36 -7.08
C SER A 223 -24.00 2.98 -6.79
N GLU A 224 -23.15 1.96 -6.72
CA GLU A 224 -23.56 0.56 -6.61
C GLU A 224 -23.06 -0.04 -5.30
N MET A 225 -23.86 -0.86 -4.62
CA MET A 225 -23.45 -1.57 -3.40
C MET A 225 -23.73 -3.06 -3.49
N ILE A 226 -22.79 -3.85 -3.00
CA ILE A 226 -22.98 -5.29 -2.77
C ILE A 226 -22.69 -5.60 -1.30
N CYS A 227 -23.54 -6.45 -0.70
CA CYS A 227 -23.38 -6.90 0.67
C CYS A 227 -22.79 -8.31 0.69
N ILE A 228 -21.92 -8.57 1.66
CA ILE A 228 -21.28 -9.86 1.89
C ILE A 228 -21.54 -10.24 3.34
N SER A 229 -22.30 -11.31 3.58
CA SER A 229 -22.53 -11.84 4.93
C SER A 229 -21.60 -13.01 5.23
N GLU A 230 -21.66 -13.60 6.43
CA GLU A 230 -20.85 -14.77 6.81
C GLU A 230 -19.33 -14.54 6.63
N THR A 231 -18.87 -13.32 6.86
CA THR A 231 -17.45 -12.94 6.75
C THR A 231 -16.89 -12.49 8.10
N ASN A 232 -15.59 -12.24 8.20
CA ASN A 232 -14.94 -11.77 9.43
C ASN A 232 -13.85 -10.72 9.16
N ILE A 233 -13.34 -10.12 10.22
CA ILE A 233 -12.32 -9.05 10.14
C ILE A 233 -11.05 -9.46 9.39
N LYS A 234 -10.61 -10.73 9.50
CA LYS A 234 -9.41 -11.21 8.79
C LYS A 234 -9.66 -11.24 7.28
N GLU A 235 -10.84 -11.69 6.87
CA GLU A 235 -11.27 -11.73 5.47
C GLU A 235 -11.49 -10.33 4.91
N TYR A 236 -12.01 -9.41 5.72
CA TYR A 236 -12.09 -7.99 5.38
C TYR A 236 -10.71 -7.38 5.15
N LYS A 237 -9.75 -7.63 6.05
CA LYS A 237 -8.36 -7.18 5.90
C LYS A 237 -7.69 -7.76 4.64
N ASN A 238 -8.03 -8.99 4.25
CA ASN A 238 -7.57 -9.54 2.97
C ASN A 238 -8.13 -8.76 1.76
N TYR A 239 -9.39 -8.34 1.83
CA TYR A 239 -10.01 -7.59 0.74
C TYR A 239 -9.45 -6.18 0.58
N ILE A 240 -9.25 -5.44 1.67
CA ILE A 240 -8.62 -4.11 1.58
C ILE A 240 -7.17 -4.22 1.09
N ARG A 241 -6.45 -5.27 1.50
CA ARG A 241 -5.12 -5.56 0.94
C ARG A 241 -5.22 -5.79 -0.57
N LYS A 242 -6.19 -6.58 -1.03
CA LYS A 242 -6.44 -6.84 -2.45
C LYS A 242 -6.74 -5.55 -3.24
N LEU A 243 -7.47 -4.60 -2.65
CA LEU A 243 -7.68 -3.27 -3.25
C LEU A 243 -6.36 -2.53 -3.40
N SER A 244 -5.55 -2.44 -2.33
CA SER A 244 -4.23 -1.83 -2.37
C SER A 244 -3.31 -2.50 -3.40
N GLU A 245 -3.36 -3.83 -3.47
CA GLU A 245 -2.64 -4.63 -4.45
C GLU A 245 -3.05 -4.32 -5.91
N ASN A 246 -4.27 -3.83 -6.11
CA ASN A 246 -4.83 -3.42 -7.40
C ASN A 246 -4.76 -1.90 -7.65
N GLY A 247 -3.90 -1.17 -6.93
CA GLY A 247 -3.61 0.23 -7.19
C GLY A 247 -4.57 1.23 -6.54
N TYR A 248 -5.46 0.77 -5.67
CA TYR A 248 -6.27 1.66 -4.85
C TYR A 248 -5.47 2.19 -3.66
N VAL A 249 -5.57 3.48 -3.37
CA VAL A 249 -4.96 4.13 -2.20
C VAL A 249 -6.02 4.39 -1.15
N ASN A 250 -5.74 4.10 0.12
CA ASN A 250 -6.64 4.45 1.21
C ASN A 250 -6.69 5.98 1.39
N GLU A 251 -7.87 6.57 1.26
CA GLU A 251 -8.11 8.00 1.46
C GLU A 251 -8.77 8.30 2.81
N MET A 252 -9.42 7.30 3.43
CA MET A 252 -10.07 7.42 4.74
C MET A 252 -10.09 6.07 5.45
N HIS A 253 -9.85 6.10 6.75
CA HIS A 253 -10.02 4.99 7.67
C HIS A 253 -10.69 5.50 8.95
N ASN A 254 -11.67 4.76 9.46
CA ASN A 254 -12.32 5.06 10.74
C ASN A 254 -12.82 3.77 11.41
N GLU A 255 -12.68 3.69 12.73
CA GLU A 255 -13.20 2.58 13.53
C GLU A 255 -14.11 3.09 14.65
N ILE A 256 -15.30 2.50 14.78
CA ILE A 256 -16.24 2.79 15.86
C ILE A 256 -16.65 1.47 16.49
N SER A 257 -16.24 1.26 17.75
CA SER A 257 -16.31 -0.06 18.39
C SER A 257 -15.64 -1.12 17.50
N SER A 258 -16.35 -2.16 17.10
CA SER A 258 -15.81 -3.23 16.27
C SER A 258 -16.11 -3.06 14.77
N ASN A 259 -16.60 -1.89 14.35
CA ASN A 259 -16.94 -1.61 12.97
C ASN A 259 -15.83 -0.81 12.32
N VAL A 260 -15.48 -1.17 11.08
CA VAL A 260 -14.42 -0.54 10.30
C VAL A 260 -15.01 0.10 9.05
N TYR A 261 -14.61 1.32 8.75
CA TYR A 261 -15.08 2.09 7.61
C TYR A 261 -13.88 2.65 6.84
N ASP A 262 -13.65 2.13 5.64
CA ASP A 262 -12.54 2.55 4.78
C ASP A 262 -13.04 3.14 3.46
N MET A 263 -12.23 4.04 2.89
CA MET A 263 -12.42 4.59 1.55
C MET A 263 -11.14 4.44 0.75
N TYR A 264 -11.27 3.96 -0.49
CA TYR A 264 -10.18 3.66 -1.40
C TYR A 264 -10.39 4.34 -2.75
N PHE A 265 -9.32 4.81 -3.38
CA PHE A 265 -9.37 5.46 -4.70
C PHE A 265 -8.18 5.05 -5.58
N ASP A 266 -8.45 4.62 -6.81
CA ASP A 266 -7.42 4.22 -7.79
C ASP A 266 -7.08 5.32 -8.81
N GLY A 267 -7.57 6.55 -8.60
CA GLY A 267 -7.50 7.64 -9.58
C GLY A 267 -8.75 7.75 -10.47
N LYS A 268 -9.64 6.75 -10.45
CA LYS A 268 -10.83 6.65 -11.29
C LYS A 268 -12.08 6.22 -10.53
N ASN A 269 -12.03 5.09 -9.83
CA ASN A 269 -13.09 4.49 -9.05
C ASN A 269 -12.86 4.78 -7.57
N ARG A 270 -13.89 5.30 -6.90
CA ARG A 270 -13.91 5.40 -5.44
C ARG A 270 -14.69 4.24 -4.86
N VAL A 271 -14.16 3.61 -3.82
CA VAL A 271 -14.76 2.46 -3.16
C VAL A 271 -14.86 2.70 -1.67
N TYR A 272 -16.06 2.57 -1.11
CA TYR A 272 -16.25 2.50 0.33
C TYR A 272 -16.41 1.05 0.77
N CYS A 273 -15.74 0.69 1.86
CA CYS A 273 -15.71 -0.64 2.43
C CYS A 273 -16.10 -0.56 3.90
N TYR A 274 -17.23 -1.14 4.28
CA TYR A 274 -17.74 -1.08 5.65
C TYR A 274 -17.85 -2.48 6.23
N TYR A 275 -17.06 -2.80 7.26
CA TYR A 275 -17.18 -4.02 8.04
C TYR A 275 -17.96 -3.76 9.32
N THR A 276 -18.96 -4.61 9.59
CA THR A 276 -19.74 -4.57 10.83
C THR A 276 -19.65 -5.92 11.54
N GLU A 277 -18.96 -5.96 12.68
CA GLU A 277 -18.66 -7.21 13.39
C GLU A 277 -19.92 -7.91 13.90
N GLU A 278 -20.87 -7.16 14.48
CA GLU A 278 -22.10 -7.72 15.06
C GLU A 278 -22.88 -8.59 14.07
N TYR A 279 -22.83 -8.23 12.78
CA TYR A 279 -23.56 -8.91 11.72
C TYR A 279 -22.68 -9.82 10.84
N ASN A 280 -21.36 -9.86 11.07
CA ASN A 280 -20.42 -10.56 10.19
C ASN A 280 -20.63 -10.16 8.72
N GLU A 281 -20.80 -8.84 8.50
CA GLU A 281 -21.19 -8.26 7.20
C GLU A 281 -20.14 -7.26 6.71
N VAL A 282 -19.87 -7.31 5.40
CA VAL A 282 -19.14 -6.27 4.67
C VAL A 282 -20.05 -5.66 3.61
N ARG A 283 -20.01 -4.34 3.49
CA ARG A 283 -20.59 -3.60 2.36
C ARG A 283 -19.48 -3.03 1.52
N VAL A 284 -19.54 -3.30 0.22
CA VAL A 284 -18.64 -2.70 -0.77
C VAL A 284 -19.48 -1.81 -1.66
N ILE A 285 -19.14 -0.53 -1.71
CA ILE A 285 -19.87 0.49 -2.43
C ILE A 285 -18.93 1.11 -3.46
N LEU A 286 -19.24 0.95 -4.75
CA LEU A 286 -18.63 1.74 -5.82
C LEU A 286 -19.34 3.08 -5.87
N ASP A 287 -18.62 4.12 -5.47
CA ASP A 287 -19.07 5.48 -5.58
C ASP A 287 -18.66 6.09 -6.92
N LYS A 288 -19.67 6.40 -7.74
CA LYS A 288 -19.50 7.01 -9.05
C LYS A 288 -19.75 8.52 -9.04
N THR A 289 -20.26 9.07 -7.94
CA THR A 289 -20.89 10.40 -7.95
C THR A 289 -20.21 11.41 -7.06
N SER A 290 -19.47 11.01 -6.02
CA SER A 290 -18.80 12.02 -5.19
C SER A 290 -17.61 12.64 -5.92
N GLN A 291 -17.48 13.97 -5.82
CA GLN A 291 -16.30 14.70 -6.28
C GLN A 291 -15.28 14.84 -5.14
N SER A 292 -14.01 15.04 -5.47
CA SER A 292 -13.01 15.36 -4.45
C SER A 292 -13.37 16.67 -3.73
N ILE A 293 -13.08 16.75 -2.43
CA ILE A 293 -13.35 17.97 -1.65
C ILE A 293 -12.63 19.21 -2.22
N SER A 294 -11.50 19.00 -2.89
CA SER A 294 -10.73 20.04 -3.59
C SER A 294 -11.47 20.65 -4.78
N LYS A 295 -12.41 19.92 -5.40
CA LYS A 295 -13.30 20.44 -6.46
C LYS A 295 -14.60 21.04 -5.91
N PHE A 296 -14.93 20.70 -4.66
CA PHE A 296 -16.12 21.20 -3.97
C PHE A 296 -15.85 22.48 -3.15
N ASN A 297 -14.59 22.74 -2.77
CA ASN A 297 -14.18 23.94 -2.06
C ASN A 297 -14.06 25.15 -3.01
N TYR A 298 -14.96 26.12 -2.84
CA TYR A 298 -14.72 27.49 -3.29
C TYR A 298 -13.88 28.23 -2.25
N SER A 299 -12.60 28.43 -2.54
CA SER A 299 -11.78 29.38 -1.78
C SER A 299 -12.08 30.77 -2.31
N TYR A 300 -12.73 31.59 -1.47
CA TYR A 300 -12.97 32.99 -1.77
C TYR A 300 -11.87 33.88 -1.20
N ASP A 301 -11.03 34.43 -2.07
CA ASP A 301 -10.15 35.52 -1.68
C ASP A 301 -10.91 36.85 -1.76
N LYS A 302 -11.32 37.34 -0.59
CA LYS A 302 -12.06 38.59 -0.45
C LYS A 302 -11.29 39.77 -1.05
N LYS A 303 -11.89 40.45 -2.03
CA LYS A 303 -11.29 41.63 -2.66
C LYS A 303 -11.45 42.87 -1.77
N SER A 304 -10.48 43.77 -1.85
CA SER A 304 -10.51 45.02 -1.10
C SER A 304 -11.75 45.85 -1.46
N GLY A 305 -12.58 46.16 -0.46
CA GLY A 305 -13.78 46.98 -0.62
C GLY A 305 -15.11 46.23 -0.51
N GLU A 306 -15.12 44.89 -0.39
CA GLU A 306 -16.36 44.14 -0.20
C GLU A 306 -16.71 44.00 1.27
N THR A 307 -17.99 44.17 1.62
CA THR A 307 -18.46 44.16 3.01
C THR A 307 -19.00 42.80 3.46
N THR A 308 -19.17 41.85 2.56
CA THR A 308 -19.32 40.42 2.87
C THR A 308 -18.41 39.64 1.97
#